data_AF-A0A4V2JSC2-F1
#
_entry.id   AF-A0A4V2JSC2-F1
#
_cell.length_a   1.000
_cell.length_b   1.000
_cell.length_c   1.000
_cell.angle_alpha   90.00
_cell.angle_beta   90.00
_cell.angle_gamma   90.00
#
_symmetry.space_group_name_H-M   'P 1'
#
loop_
_entity.id
_entity.type
_entity.pdbx_description
1 polymer ?
#
loop_
_entity_poly.entity_id
_entity_poly.type
_entity_poly.pdbx_seq_one_letter_code
_entity_poly.pdbx_strand_id
1 'polypeptide(L)' 'MPKTTMNPELAALIDEYGRLITYPQAAELTGASVRTLKRETQNGRLPCYRVGSARVLRLKTADVYALIERVA' A
#
# COMPACT_ATOMS: atom_id res chain seq x y z
N MET A 1 3.37 20.11 -18.41
CA MET A 1 2.89 19.31 -17.26
C MET A 1 2.69 17.88 -17.76
N PRO A 2 3.45 16.89 -17.28
CA PRO A 2 3.17 15.51 -17.67
C PRO A 2 1.84 15.11 -17.04
N LYS A 3 0.96 14.58 -17.89
CA LYS A 3 -0.37 14.11 -17.51
C LYS A 3 -0.18 12.97 -16.51
N THR A 4 -0.63 13.16 -15.28
CA THR A 4 -0.83 12.06 -14.33
C THR A 4 -1.91 11.17 -14.94
N THR A 5 -1.50 10.15 -15.69
CA THR A 5 -2.36 9.03 -16.02
C THR A 5 -2.80 8.47 -14.68
N MET A 6 -4.04 8.77 -14.25
CA MET A 6 -4.63 8.03 -13.13
C MET A 6 -4.64 6.58 -13.59
N ASN A 7 -3.70 5.80 -13.05
CA ASN A 7 -3.51 4.43 -13.45
C ASN A 7 -4.82 3.68 -13.11
N PRO A 8 -5.58 3.18 -14.11
CA PRO A 8 -6.89 2.58 -13.87
C PRO A 8 -6.81 1.38 -12.91
N GLU A 9 -5.64 0.74 -12.83
CA GLU A 9 -5.34 -0.31 -11.87
C GLU A 9 -5.44 0.18 -10.43
N LEU A 10 -4.90 1.36 -10.11
CA LEU A 10 -4.98 1.91 -8.75
C LEU A 10 -6.43 2.21 -8.36
N ALA A 11 -7.26 2.67 -9.30
CA ALA A 11 -8.68 2.94 -9.04
C ALA A 11 -9.43 1.62 -8.76
N ALA A 12 -9.17 0.57 -9.53
CA ALA A 12 -9.74 -0.76 -9.29
C ALA A 12 -9.32 -1.33 -7.92
N LEU A 13 -8.04 -1.19 -7.55
CA LEU A 13 -7.52 -1.65 -6.27
C LEU A 13 -8.14 -0.91 -5.07
N ILE A 14 -8.41 0.39 -5.23
CA ILE A 14 -9.10 1.19 -4.21
C ILE A 14 -10.57 0.77 -4.07
N ASP A 15 -11.23 0.41 -5.17
CA ASP A 15 -12.61 -0.07 -5.13
C ASP A 15 -12.71 -1.46 -4.47
N GLU A 16 -11.78 -2.36 -4.79
CA GLU A 16 -11.76 -3.74 -4.28
C GLU A 16 -11.37 -3.83 -2.79
N TYR A 17 -10.29 -3.15 -2.39
CA TYR A 17 -9.74 -3.27 -1.03
C TYR A 17 -10.03 -2.06 -0.13
N GLY A 18 -10.56 -0.98 -0.70
CA GLY A 18 -10.72 0.30 -0.02
C GLY A 18 -9.44 1.13 0.00
N ARG A 19 -9.52 2.30 0.65
CA ARG A 19 -8.41 3.27 0.72
C ARG A 19 -7.30 2.89 1.71
N LEU A 20 -7.63 2.04 2.69
CA LEU A 20 -6.74 1.67 3.79
C LEU A 20 -6.80 0.17 4.02
N ILE A 21 -5.67 -0.49 3.78
CA ILE A 21 -5.53 -1.94 3.80
C ILE A 21 -4.63 -2.40 4.94
N THR A 22 -4.74 -3.69 5.27
CA THR A 22 -3.91 -4.36 6.28
C THR A 22 -2.66 -4.97 5.65
N TYR A 23 -1.69 -5.37 6.47
CA TYR A 23 -0.48 -6.04 5.98
C TYR A 23 -0.74 -7.34 5.20
N PRO A 24 -1.68 -8.22 5.62
CA PRO A 24 -2.03 -9.41 4.82
C PRO A 24 -2.58 -9.06 3.44
N GLN A 25 -3.50 -8.09 3.36
CA GLN A 25 -4.05 -7.63 2.07
C GLN A 25 -2.96 -6.98 1.18
N ALA A 26 -2.06 -6.20 1.77
CA ALA A 26 -0.93 -5.65 1.04
C ALA A 26 0.03 -6.74 0.53
N ALA A 27 0.17 -7.86 1.26
CA ALA A 27 0.97 -9.01 0.83
C ALA A 27 0.33 -9.73 -0.36
N GLU A 28 -0.99 -9.88 -0.36
CA GLU A 28 -1.74 -10.43 -1.51
C GLU A 28 -1.58 -9.52 -2.74
N LEU A 29 -1.67 -8.21 -2.57
CA LEU A 29 -1.54 -7.22 -3.65
C LEU A 29 -0.14 -7.15 -4.26
N THR A 30 0.90 -7.24 -3.43
CA THR A 30 2.29 -7.07 -3.87
C THR A 30 2.96 -8.41 -4.21
N GLY A 31 2.36 -9.53 -3.82
CA GLY A 31 3.00 -10.85 -3.83
C GLY A 31 4.18 -10.97 -2.84
N ALA A 32 4.48 -9.93 -2.06
CA ALA A 32 5.59 -9.92 -1.11
C ALA A 32 5.15 -10.41 0.28
N SER A 33 6.10 -10.93 1.05
CA SER A 33 5.79 -11.36 2.42
C SER A 33 5.45 -10.18 3.33
N VAL A 34 4.57 -10.43 4.33
CA VAL A 34 4.27 -9.45 5.39
C VAL A 34 5.54 -8.97 6.11
N ARG A 35 6.55 -9.84 6.26
CA ARG A 35 7.85 -9.48 6.85
C ARG A 35 8.58 -8.44 6.00
N THR A 36 8.57 -8.61 4.68
CA THR A 36 9.15 -7.65 3.73
C THR A 36 8.45 -6.30 3.85
N LEU A 37 7.12 -6.29 3.84
CA LEU A 37 6.35 -5.05 3.96
C LEU A 37 6.61 -4.32 5.29
N LYS A 38 6.69 -5.05 6.41
CA LYS A 38 7.05 -4.46 7.71
C LYS A 38 8.46 -3.88 7.71
N ARG A 39 9.41 -4.54 7.05
CA ARG A 39 10.78 -4.02 6.91
C ARG A 39 10.80 -2.75 6.07
N GLU A 40 10.03 -2.67 4.99
CA GLU A 40 9.95 -1.44 4.19
C GLU A 40 9.27 -0.29 4.95
N THR A 41 8.29 -0.60 5.81
CA THR A 41 7.75 0.38 6.77
C THR A 41 8.82 0.87 7.75
N GLN A 42 9.62 -0.05 8.32
CA GLN A 42 10.70 0.30 9.25
C GLN A 42 11.81 1.12 8.57
N ASN A 43 12.10 0.83 7.30
CA ASN A 43 13.04 1.58 6.48
C ASN A 43 12.50 2.96 6.05
N GLY A 44 11.24 3.30 6.40
CA GLY A 44 10.60 4.55 6.02
C GLY A 44 10.19 4.64 4.55
N ARG A 45 10.26 3.53 3.80
CA ARG A 45 9.88 3.49 2.38
C ARG A 45 8.39 3.29 2.18
N LEU A 46 7.71 2.69 3.17
CA LEU A 46 6.27 2.45 3.14
C LEU A 46 5.58 3.20 4.29
N PRO A 47 4.78 4.24 4.00
CA PRO A 47 4.00 4.94 5.02
C PRO A 47 2.99 4.02 5.68
N CYS A 48 2.99 4.02 7.02
CA CYS A 48 2.05 3.28 7.83
C CYS A 48 1.27 4.22 8.73
N TYR A 49 -0.06 4.13 8.66
CA TYR A 49 -0.98 4.98 9.38
C TYR A 49 -1.61 4.20 10.53
N ARG A 50 -1.93 4.90 11.61
CA ARG A 50 -2.70 4.35 12.72
C ARG A 50 -4.10 4.93 12.66
N VAL A 51 -5.11 4.07 12.64
CA VAL A 51 -6.51 4.49 12.42
C VAL A 51 -7.30 4.33 13.71
N GLY A 52 -7.67 5.46 14.32
CA GLY A 52 -8.56 5.53 15.50
C GLY A 52 -7.93 5.08 16.83
N SER A 53 -8.79 4.93 17.85
CA SER A 53 -8.42 4.42 19.19
C SER A 53 -7.92 2.98 19.17
N ALA A 54 -8.31 2.20 18.15
CA ALA A 54 -7.77 0.87 17.93
C ALA A 54 -6.32 1.00 17.44
N ARG A 55 -5.38 0.31 18.11
CA ARG A 55 -3.94 0.35 17.78
C ARG A 55 -3.59 -0.39 16.47
N VAL A 56 -4.48 -0.37 15.48
CA VAL A 56 -4.34 -1.12 14.23
C VAL A 56 -3.60 -0.26 13.21
N LEU A 57 -2.51 -0.83 12.70
CA LEU A 57 -1.70 -0.26 11.64
C LEU A 57 -2.34 -0.55 10.28
N ARG A 58 -2.53 0.48 9.48
CA ARG A 58 -3.10 0.42 8.12
C ARG A 58 -2.16 1.09 7.13
N LEU A 59 -2.10 0.53 5.94
CA LEU A 59 -1.33 1.02 4.80
C LEU A 59 -2.31 1.66 3.80
N LYS A 60 -1.91 2.73 3.13
CA LYS A 60 -2.73 3.23 2.01
C LYS A 60 -2.48 2.36 0.79
N THR A 61 -3.55 2.00 0.08
CA THR A 61 -3.48 1.21 -1.15
C THR A 61 -2.61 1.90 -2.19
N ALA A 62 -2.70 3.22 -2.31
CA ALA A 62 -1.85 4.01 -3.21
C ALA A 62 -0.36 3.96 -2.85
N ASP A 63 -0.01 3.97 -1.56
CA ASP A 63 1.38 3.90 -1.12
C ASP A 63 1.96 2.49 -1.36
N VAL A 64 1.13 1.45 -1.18
CA VAL A 64 1.50 0.06 -1.49
C VAL A 64 1.64 -0.15 -3.01
N TYR A 65 0.76 0.43 -3.81
CA TYR A 65 0.86 0.39 -5.28
C TYR A 65 2.11 1.11 -5.79
N ALA A 66 2.42 2.29 -5.24
CA ALA A 66 3.65 3.02 -5.57
C ALA A 66 4.93 2.25 -5.20
N LEU A 67 4.86 1.28 -4.28
CA LEU A 67 5.96 0.38 -3.97
C LEU A 67 6.20 -0.65 -5.10
N ILE A 68 5.15 -1.07 -5.80
CA ILE A 68 5.22 -2.07 -6.89
C ILE A 68 6.01 -1.53 -8.09
N GLU A 69 5.93 -0.23 -8.39
CA GLU A 69 6.69 0.38 -9.50
C GLU A 69 8.18 0.59 -9.20
N ARG A 70 8.64 0.48 -7.94
CA ARG A 70 10.01 0.90 -7.56
C ARG A 70 11.05 -0.23 -7.51
N VAL A 71 10.77 -1.39 -8.12
CA VAL A 71 11.71 -2.53 -8.22
C VAL A 71 11.65 -3.21 -9.61
N ALA A 72 11.10 -2.54 -10.63
CA ALA A 72 11.16 -3.02 -12.02
C ALA A 72 12.41 -2.47 -12.75
#